data_AF-A0AAU8S7H7-F1
#
_entry.id   AF-A0AAU8S7H7-F1
#
_cell.length_a   1.000
_cell.length_b   1.000
_cell.length_c   1.000
_cell.angle_alpha   90.00
_cell.angle_beta   90.00
_cell.angle_gamma   90.00
#
_symmetry.space_group_name_H-M   'P 1'
#
loop_
_entity.id
_entity.type
_entity.pdbx_description
1 polymer ?
#
loop_
_entity_poly.entity_id
_entity_poly.type
_entity_poly.pdbx_seq_one_letter_code
_entity_poly.pdbx_strand_id
1 'polypeptide(L)'
;MLGTFRADEPIPPALLDALTRDERKALARWLAVYQESQARTQARPVLAGAPAQFESLVRALEVAADTDQLWAQLQAIARTLKRAGLPRPRAARRPPAPLPGKQDFFGECDELERAAEQ
;
A
#
# COMPACT_ATOMS: atom_id res chain seq x y z
N MET A 1 10.79 50.60 15.17
CA MET A 1 10.54 49.33 15.88
C MET A 1 10.52 48.22 14.84
N LEU A 2 11.47 47.29 14.88
CA LEU A 2 11.34 46.04 14.14
C LEU A 2 10.27 45.22 14.86
N GLY A 3 9.16 44.93 14.19
CA GLY A 3 8.03 44.19 14.76
C GLY A 3 8.37 42.73 15.09
N THR A 4 7.39 41.98 15.57
CA THR A 4 7.53 40.54 15.81
C THR A 4 7.55 39.79 14.48
N PHE A 5 8.61 39.02 14.22
CA PHE A 5 8.73 38.12 13.07
C PHE A 5 8.38 36.68 13.47
N ARG A 6 7.54 36.01 12.67
CA ARG A 6 7.23 34.58 12.82
C ARG A 6 8.08 33.81 11.81
N ALA A 7 8.78 32.78 12.27
CA ALA A 7 9.66 31.96 11.43
C ALA A 7 8.94 31.19 10.32
N ASP A 8 7.62 31.07 10.42
CA ASP A 8 6.74 30.40 9.45
C ASP A 8 6.14 31.38 8.41
N GLU A 9 6.40 32.68 8.54
CA GLU A 9 5.93 33.74 7.66
C GLU A 9 7.07 34.28 6.76
N PRO A 10 6.75 34.91 5.62
CA PRO A 10 7.77 35.55 4.80
C PRO A 10 8.54 36.61 5.60
N ILE A 11 9.87 36.58 5.49
CA ILE A 11 10.74 37.51 6.22
C ILE A 11 10.46 38.96 5.75
N PRO A 12 10.11 39.89 6.66
CA PRO A 12 9.87 41.28 6.28
C PRO A 12 11.09 41.89 5.59
N PRO A 13 10.93 42.56 4.44
CA PRO A 13 12.06 43.12 3.70
C PRO A 13 12.83 44.17 4.53
N ALA A 14 12.12 44.97 5.33
CA ALA A 14 12.72 45.92 6.26
C ALA A 14 13.65 45.28 7.31
N LEU A 15 13.40 44.01 7.69
CA LEU A 15 14.31 43.27 8.56
C LEU A 15 15.57 42.85 7.80
N LEU A 16 15.43 42.38 6.55
CA LEU A 16 16.56 41.99 5.72
C LEU A 16 17.47 43.17 5.37
N ASP A 17 16.88 44.35 5.16
CA ASP A 17 17.59 45.59 4.86
C ASP A 17 18.39 46.12 6.05
N ALA A 18 17.93 45.85 7.28
CA ALA A 18 18.61 46.23 8.51
C ALA A 18 19.77 45.30 8.89
N LEU A 19 19.81 44.07 8.34
CA LEU A 19 20.83 43.07 8.65
C LEU A 19 22.04 43.21 7.72
N THR A 20 23.21 42.87 8.24
CA THR A 20 24.42 42.67 7.43
C THR A 20 24.33 41.36 6.64
N ARG A 21 25.25 41.17 5.67
CA ARG A 21 25.30 39.94 4.87
C ARG A 21 25.52 38.69 5.72
N ASP A 22 26.36 38.79 6.75
CA ASP A 22 26.68 37.64 7.60
C ASP A 22 25.54 37.32 8.57
N GLU A 23 24.85 38.34 9.09
CA GLU A 23 23.64 38.14 9.88
C GLU A 23 22.51 37.52 9.05
N ARG A 24 22.32 37.94 7.79
CA ARG A 24 21.38 37.28 6.87
C ARG A 24 21.71 35.80 6.65
N LYS A 25 23.00 35.45 6.52
CA LYS A 25 23.43 34.05 6.42
C LYS A 25 23.19 33.27 7.72
N ALA A 26 23.41 33.89 8.86
CA ALA A 26 23.15 33.28 10.16
C ALA A 26 21.64 33.01 10.36
N LEU A 27 20.80 34.00 10.03
CA LEU A 27 19.34 33.89 10.07
C LEU A 27 18.83 32.79 9.15
N ALA A 28 19.31 32.72 7.91
CA ALA A 28 18.92 31.68 6.96
C ALA A 28 19.25 30.26 7.48
N ARG A 29 20.44 30.08 8.08
CA ARG A 29 20.84 28.81 8.68
C ARG A 29 19.97 28.44 9.87
N TRP A 30 19.67 29.40 10.73
CA TRP A 30 18.79 29.18 11.88
C TRP A 30 17.38 28.81 11.44
N LEU A 31 16.81 29.50 10.45
CA LEU A 31 15.49 29.20 9.91
C LEU A 31 15.41 27.80 9.30
N ALA A 32 16.45 27.36 8.58
CA ALA A 32 16.50 26.00 8.04
C ALA A 32 16.44 24.93 9.15
N VAL A 33 17.23 25.10 10.22
CA VAL A 33 17.23 24.19 11.38
C VAL A 33 15.89 24.23 12.12
N TYR A 34 15.31 25.42 12.27
CA TYR A 34 14.01 25.59 12.93
C TYR A 34 12.90 24.89 12.15
N GLN A 35 12.82 25.08 10.83
CA GLN A 35 11.83 24.44 9.97
C GLN A 35 11.96 22.92 9.98
N GLU A 36 13.19 22.39 9.94
CA GLU A 36 13.42 20.96 10.06
C GLU A 36 12.94 20.41 11.43
N SER A 37 13.21 21.15 12.51
CA SER A 37 12.73 20.79 13.86
C SER A 37 11.21 20.81 13.96
N GLN A 38 10.55 21.78 13.32
CA GLN A 38 9.09 21.84 13.24
C GLN A 38 8.54 20.66 12.43
N ALA A 39 9.10 20.34 11.27
CA ALA A 39 8.67 19.21 10.45
C ALA A 39 8.79 17.88 11.23
N ARG A 40 9.87 17.68 12.00
CA ARG A 40 10.04 16.52 12.87
C ARG A 40 9.01 16.47 13.99
N THR A 41 8.70 17.62 14.59
CA THR A 41 7.67 17.73 15.64
C THR A 41 6.28 17.43 15.08
N GLN A 42 5.96 17.92 13.89
CA GLN A 42 4.70 17.66 13.19
C GLN A 42 4.56 16.20 12.74
N ALA A 43 5.66 15.55 12.35
CA ALA A 43 5.66 14.14 11.93
C ALA A 43 5.51 13.17 13.12
N ARG A 44 6.00 13.51 14.31
CA ARG A 44 5.92 12.66 15.51
C ARG A 44 4.53 12.09 15.83
N PRO A 45 3.45 12.88 15.91
CA PRO A 45 2.12 12.33 16.20
C PRO A 45 1.60 11.41 15.09
N VAL A 46 1.92 11.69 13.82
CA VAL A 46 1.54 10.84 12.68
C VAL A 46 2.22 9.47 12.79
N LEU A 47 3.52 9.47 13.09
CA LEU A 47 4.28 8.23 13.29
C LEU A 47 3.85 7.48 14.54
N ALA A 48 3.43 8.16 15.60
CA ALA A 48 2.88 7.52 16.80
C ALA A 48 1.57 6.79 16.53
N GLY A 49 0.74 7.29 15.61
CA GLY A 49 -0.51 6.64 15.18
C GLY A 49 -0.35 5.57 14.10
N ALA A 50 0.80 5.53 13.42
CA ALA A 50 1.03 4.63 12.28
C ALA A 50 0.87 3.13 12.63
N PRO A 51 1.38 2.61 13.77
CA PRO A 51 1.23 1.19 14.09
C PRO A 51 -0.24 0.74 14.17
N ALA A 52 -1.11 1.55 14.79
CA ALA A 52 -2.53 1.24 14.89
C ALA A 52 -3.23 1.25 13.52
N GLN A 53 -2.82 2.16 12.62
CA GLN A 53 -3.32 2.20 11.25
C GLN A 53 -2.88 0.97 10.44
N PHE A 54 -1.62 0.54 10.59
CA PHE A 54 -1.13 -0.69 9.96
C PHE A 54 -1.85 -1.94 10.47
N GLU A 55 -2.03 -2.07 11.78
CA GLU A 55 -2.82 -3.17 12.38
C GLU A 55 -4.25 -3.20 11.84
N SER A 56 -4.89 -2.04 11.67
CA SER A 56 -6.23 -1.95 11.07
C SER A 56 -6.25 -2.43 9.62
N LEU A 57 -5.21 -2.11 8.83
CA LEU A 57 -5.10 -2.54 7.43
C LEU A 57 -4.83 -4.04 7.33
N VAL A 58 -3.97 -4.58 8.19
CA VAL A 58 -3.70 -6.03 8.26
C VAL A 58 -4.97 -6.79 8.61
N ARG A 59 -5.73 -6.34 9.62
CA ARG A 59 -7.02 -6.95 9.96
C ARG A 59 -8.04 -6.88 8.83
N ALA A 60 -8.11 -5.76 8.12
CA ALA A 60 -8.99 -5.63 6.96
C ALA A 60 -8.60 -6.62 5.85
N LEU A 61 -7.30 -6.85 5.66
CA LEU A 61 -6.78 -7.84 4.72
C LEU A 61 -7.05 -9.28 5.18
N GLU A 62 -6.92 -9.58 6.46
CA GLU A 62 -7.25 -10.89 7.04
C GLU A 62 -8.74 -11.23 6.85
N VAL A 63 -9.64 -10.26 7.10
CA VAL A 63 -11.08 -10.43 6.84
C VAL A 63 -11.36 -10.60 5.34
N ALA A 64 -10.61 -9.92 4.48
CA ALA A 64 -10.73 -10.11 3.03
C ALA A 64 -10.15 -11.46 2.56
N ALA A 65 -9.23 -12.05 3.32
CA ALA A 65 -8.60 -13.35 3.04
C ALA A 65 -9.46 -14.56 3.47
N ASP A 66 -10.67 -14.35 4.01
CA ASP A 66 -11.70 -15.40 4.19
C ASP A 66 -12.18 -16.05 2.87
N THR A 67 -11.48 -15.79 1.75
CA THR A 67 -11.61 -16.49 0.47
C THR A 67 -11.44 -18.00 0.61
N ASP A 68 -10.67 -18.49 1.58
CA ASP A 68 -10.50 -19.93 1.83
C ASP A 68 -11.79 -20.58 2.36
N GLN A 69 -12.52 -19.88 3.22
CA GLN A 69 -13.82 -20.33 3.72
C GLN A 69 -14.86 -20.32 2.60
N LEU A 70 -14.87 -19.28 1.76
CA LEU A 70 -15.73 -19.22 0.58
C LEU A 70 -15.41 -20.33 -0.42
N TRP A 71 -14.14 -20.66 -0.59
CA TRP A 71 -13.69 -21.74 -1.46
C TRP A 71 -14.12 -23.11 -0.92
N ALA A 72 -13.98 -23.34 0.39
CA ALA A 72 -14.45 -24.55 1.05
C ALA A 72 -15.98 -24.72 0.93
N GLN A 73 -16.74 -23.64 1.08
CA GLN A 73 -18.19 -23.64 0.87
C GLN A 73 -18.57 -23.95 -0.58
N LEU A 74 -17.88 -23.37 -1.55
CA LEU A 74 -18.11 -23.64 -2.97
C LEU A 74 -17.83 -25.11 -3.32
N GLN A 75 -16.76 -25.69 -2.78
CA GLN A 75 -16.43 -27.11 -2.94
C GLN A 75 -17.47 -28.01 -2.28
N ALA A 76 -17.98 -27.63 -1.10
CA ALA A 76 -19.05 -28.36 -0.44
C ALA A 76 -20.34 -28.36 -1.27
N ILE A 77 -20.74 -27.21 -1.82
CA ILE A 77 -21.89 -27.09 -2.73
C ILE A 77 -21.67 -27.94 -3.99
N ALA A 78 -20.49 -27.87 -4.61
CA ALA A 78 -20.15 -28.67 -5.79
C ALA A 78 -20.25 -30.19 -5.51
N ARG A 79 -19.82 -30.65 -4.33
CA ARG A 79 -19.96 -32.06 -3.90
C ARG A 79 -21.42 -32.45 -3.69
N THR A 80 -22.22 -31.57 -3.06
CA THR A 80 -23.65 -31.81 -2.84
C THR A 80 -24.41 -31.91 -4.16
N LEU A 81 -24.12 -31.02 -5.12
CA LEU A 81 -24.69 -31.08 -6.47
C LEU A 81 -24.30 -32.37 -7.21
N LYS A 82 -23.04 -32.81 -7.08
CA LYS A 82 -22.56 -34.09 -7.65
C LYS A 82 -23.28 -35.30 -7.04
N ARG A 83 -23.55 -35.29 -5.74
CA ARG A 83 -24.31 -36.35 -5.04
C ARG A 83 -25.79 -36.37 -5.43
N ALA A 84 -26.37 -35.20 -5.70
CA ALA A 84 -27.76 -35.07 -6.15
C ALA A 84 -27.99 -35.51 -7.61
N GLY A 85 -26.96 -36.01 -8.31
CA GLY A 85 -27.07 -36.44 -9.71
C GLY A 85 -27.21 -35.29 -10.71
N LEU A 86 -27.01 -34.05 -10.28
CA LEU A 86 -27.08 -32.88 -11.15
C LEU A 86 -25.81 -32.80 -12.02
N PRO A 87 -25.92 -32.56 -13.34
CA PRO A 87 -24.77 -32.49 -14.21
C PRO A 87 -23.87 -31.33 -13.77
N ARG A 88 -22.57 -31.63 -13.58
CA ARG A 88 -21.53 -30.63 -13.25
C ARG A 88 -21.60 -29.48 -14.26
N PRO A 89 -21.64 -28.20 -13.82
CA PRO A 89 -21.58 -27.08 -14.75
C PRO A 89 -20.33 -27.26 -15.62
N ARG A 90 -20.55 -27.42 -16.94
CA ARG A 90 -19.50 -27.73 -17.89
C ARG A 90 -18.48 -26.59 -17.88
N ALA A 91 -17.28 -26.86 -17.38
CA ALA A 91 -16.12 -26.05 -17.72
C ALA A 91 -16.05 -26.00 -19.25
N ALA A 92 -15.99 -24.78 -19.81
CA ALA A 92 -15.97 -24.57 -21.26
C ALA A 92 -14.87 -25.47 -21.87
N ARG A 93 -15.24 -26.25 -22.89
CA ARG A 93 -14.32 -27.16 -23.58
C ARG A 93 -13.07 -26.38 -23.99
N ARG A 94 -11.91 -26.86 -23.52
CA ARG A 94 -10.58 -26.40 -23.92
C ARG A 94 -10.53 -26.28 -25.46
N PRO A 95 -10.15 -25.12 -26.02
CA PRO A 95 -9.92 -25.01 -27.46
C PRO A 95 -8.87 -26.05 -27.88
N PRO A 96 -8.97 -26.62 -29.10
CA PRO A 96 -7.99 -27.57 -29.60
C PRO A 96 -6.56 -26.98 -29.56
N ALA A 97 -5.58 -27.82 -29.25
CA ALA A 97 -4.20 -27.41 -28.97
C ALA A 97 -3.58 -26.59 -30.12
N PRO A 98 -2.85 -25.50 -29.84
CA PRO A 98 -2.11 -24.74 -30.84
C PRO A 98 -0.96 -25.58 -31.46
N LEU A 99 -0.71 -25.36 -32.74
CA LEU A 99 0.36 -26.02 -33.51
C LEU A 99 1.76 -25.66 -32.96
N PRO A 100 2.75 -26.58 -33.09
CA PRO A 100 4.09 -26.37 -32.56
C PRO A 100 4.77 -25.16 -33.21
N GLY A 101 5.19 -24.19 -32.39
CA GLY A 101 5.81 -22.93 -32.83
C GLY A 101 5.23 -21.67 -32.17
N LYS A 102 4.09 -21.78 -31.46
CA LYS A 102 3.57 -20.72 -30.59
C LYS A 102 3.48 -21.24 -29.15
N GLN A 103 4.55 -21.08 -28.39
CA GLN A 103 4.50 -21.24 -26.94
C GLN A 103 3.84 -19.99 -26.35
N ASP A 104 2.59 -20.13 -25.91
CA ASP A 104 2.01 -19.17 -24.97
C ASP A 104 2.54 -19.50 -23.57
N PHE A 105 3.15 -18.50 -22.94
CA PHE A 105 3.94 -18.58 -21.69
C PHE A 105 3.16 -18.88 -20.40
N PHE A 106 1.92 -19.37 -20.47
CA PHE A 106 1.06 -19.60 -19.30
C PHE A 106 0.78 -21.10 -19.07
N GLY A 107 1.83 -21.91 -19.05
CA GLY A 107 1.75 -23.36 -18.91
C GLY A 107 2.01 -23.93 -17.51
N GLU A 108 2.17 -23.10 -16.48
CA GLU A 108 2.68 -23.55 -15.16
C GLU A 108 1.63 -23.50 -14.02
N CYS A 109 0.34 -23.67 -14.31
CA CYS A 109 -0.66 -23.84 -13.24
C CYS A 109 -1.08 -25.30 -13.00
N ASP A 110 -0.84 -26.22 -13.94
CA ASP A 110 -1.26 -27.63 -13.80
C ASP A 110 -0.29 -28.49 -12.95
N GLU A 111 0.94 -28.02 -12.67
CA GLU A 111 1.90 -28.81 -11.87
C GLU A 111 1.60 -28.80 -10.36
N LEU A 112 0.87 -27.79 -9.87
CA LEU A 112 0.49 -27.68 -8.46
C LEU A 112 -0.58 -28.70 -8.04
N GLU A 113 -1.39 -29.22 -8.98
CA GLU A 113 -2.46 -30.18 -8.67
C GLU A 113 -1.92 -31.61 -8.46
N ARG A 114 -0.74 -31.95 -9.02
CA ARG A 114 -0.12 -33.28 -8.84
C ARG A 114 0.70 -33.42 -7.56
N ALA A 115 1.11 -32.32 -6.93
CA ALA A 115 1.90 -32.35 -5.70
C ALA A 115 1.06 -32.61 -4.44
N ALA A 116 -0.27 -32.55 -4.53
CA ALA A 116 -1.19 -32.66 -3.38
C ALA A 116 -1.69 -34.08 -3.08
N GLU A 117 -1.23 -35.10 -3.82
CA GLU A 117 -1.69 -36.51 -3.68
C GLU A 117 -0.61 -37.49 -3.14
N GLN A 118 0.43 -37.00 -2.43
CA GLN A 118 1.35 -37.87 -1.67
C GLN A 118 1.15 -37.76 -0.16
#